data_AF-A0A7W0Z8K1-F1
#
_entry.id   AF-A0A7W0Z8K1-F1
#
_cell.length_a   1.000
_cell.length_b   1.000
_cell.length_c   1.000
_cell.angle_alpha   90.00
_cell.angle_beta   90.00
_cell.angle_gamma   90.00
#
_symmetry.space_group_name_H-M   'P 1'
#
loop_
_entity.id
_entity.type
_entity.pdbx_description
1 polymer ?
#
loop_
_entity_poly.entity_id
_entity_poly.type
_entity_poly.pdbx_seq_one_letter_code
_entity_poly.pdbx_strand_id
1 'polypeptide(L)'
;MARARWWRALRRRGPARIAASPSRAPELPLRHAAALGGLQGIAELLPISSSGHLTLVPALLGWPYAGMDPELRKSFEVAVHAGSALGLLGTLRRDMRTVVAGEHRANEAVGAALVLAPSLLAGLLLERLVTERASGPRGVAGAQVAAGLAMAAADRRPAARRYGTARTGDHLALGLAQAAALVPGVSRNGSTLTGARLRRFERQAAARLSRQAALPVV
;
A
#
# COMPACT_ATOMS: atom_id res chain seq x y z
N MET A 1 51.50 11.98 -58.86
CA MET A 1 51.03 10.58 -58.65
C MET A 1 51.06 10.27 -57.16
N ALA A 2 49.92 10.30 -56.47
CA ALA A 2 49.82 9.85 -55.08
C ALA A 2 48.39 9.37 -54.79
N ARG A 3 48.16 8.06 -54.87
CA ARG A 3 46.95 7.40 -54.37
C ARG A 3 47.37 6.12 -53.64
N ALA A 4 46.53 5.76 -52.68
CA ALA A 4 46.50 4.50 -51.94
C ALA A 4 47.41 4.38 -50.70
N ARG A 5 46.90 4.81 -49.53
CA ARG A 5 47.35 4.24 -48.24
C ARG A 5 46.32 4.28 -47.08
N TRP A 6 45.05 4.55 -47.33
CA TRP A 6 44.04 4.68 -46.27
C TRP A 6 43.37 3.36 -45.81
N TRP A 7 43.46 2.28 -46.60
CA TRP A 7 42.73 1.03 -46.33
C TRP A 7 43.39 0.08 -45.32
N ARG A 8 44.64 0.33 -44.89
CA ARG A 8 45.34 -0.54 -43.91
C ARG A 8 45.00 -0.22 -42.45
N ALA A 9 44.36 0.91 -42.17
CA ALA A 9 43.96 1.28 -40.81
C ALA A 9 42.71 0.53 -40.31
N LEU A 10 41.95 -0.13 -41.20
CA LEU A 10 40.68 -0.79 -40.86
C LEU A 10 40.81 -2.27 -40.45
N ARG A 11 42.01 -2.87 -40.49
CA ARG A 11 42.22 -4.32 -40.20
C ARG A 11 42.80 -4.64 -38.82
N ARG A 12 42.76 -3.71 -37.86
CA ARG A 12 43.28 -3.92 -36.48
C ARG A 12 42.23 -3.83 -35.37
N ARG A 13 40.94 -3.96 -35.69
CA ARG A 13 39.91 -4.22 -34.67
C ARG A 13 39.64 -5.72 -34.62
N GLY A 14 40.42 -6.43 -33.81
CA GLY A 14 40.05 -7.78 -33.38
C GLY A 14 38.69 -7.74 -32.69
N PRO A 15 37.98 -8.88 -32.58
CA PRO A 15 36.69 -8.92 -31.92
C PRO A 15 36.85 -8.32 -30.53
N ALA A 16 36.16 -7.21 -30.29
CA ALA A 16 36.05 -6.65 -28.96
C ALA A 16 35.56 -7.78 -28.06
N ARG A 17 36.39 -8.22 -27.12
CA ARG A 17 35.93 -9.04 -26.02
C ARG A 17 34.80 -8.24 -25.38
N ILE A 18 33.57 -8.72 -25.53
CA ILE A 18 32.43 -8.23 -24.78
C ILE A 18 32.83 -8.44 -23.33
N ALA A 19 33.28 -7.34 -22.70
CA ALA A 19 33.60 -7.32 -21.30
C ALA A 19 32.36 -7.77 -20.53
N ALA A 20 32.59 -8.66 -19.56
CA ALA A 20 31.69 -9.20 -18.55
C ALA A 20 30.21 -8.79 -18.64
N SER A 21 29.33 -9.81 -18.71
CA SER A 21 27.90 -9.68 -18.44
C SER A 21 27.67 -8.69 -17.30
N PRO A 22 26.69 -7.76 -17.41
CA PRO A 22 26.31 -6.95 -16.26
C PRO A 22 26.02 -7.93 -15.13
N SER A 23 26.69 -7.76 -13.98
CA SER A 23 26.36 -8.47 -12.75
C SER A 23 24.84 -8.48 -12.65
N ARG A 24 24.20 -9.66 -12.75
CA ARG A 24 22.73 -9.76 -12.70
C ARG A 24 22.29 -8.91 -11.53
N ALA A 25 21.52 -7.86 -11.80
CA ALA A 25 20.86 -7.10 -10.76
C ALA A 25 20.20 -8.14 -9.83
N PRO A 26 20.21 -7.95 -8.50
CA PRO A 26 19.65 -8.92 -7.58
C PRO A 26 18.21 -9.27 -8.01
N GLU A 27 18.03 -10.42 -8.65
CA GLU A 27 16.75 -10.87 -9.16
C GLU A 27 15.92 -11.38 -7.98
N LEU A 28 14.67 -10.95 -7.88
CA LEU A 28 13.74 -11.49 -6.89
C LEU A 28 13.42 -12.94 -7.26
N PRO A 29 13.82 -13.96 -6.47
CA PRO A 29 13.47 -15.33 -6.80
C PRO A 29 11.95 -15.48 -6.83
N LEU A 30 11.40 -16.21 -7.82
CA LEU A 30 9.95 -16.36 -7.97
C LEU A 30 9.26 -16.87 -6.69
N ARG A 31 9.92 -17.74 -5.93
CA ARG A 31 9.43 -18.20 -4.63
C ARG A 31 9.26 -17.06 -3.61
N HIS A 32 10.16 -16.08 -3.60
CA HIS A 32 10.05 -14.91 -2.72
C HIS A 32 8.95 -13.98 -3.22
N ALA A 33 8.86 -13.77 -4.54
CA ALA A 33 7.76 -13.00 -5.14
C ALA A 33 6.39 -13.61 -4.80
N ALA A 34 6.23 -14.93 -4.95
CA ALA A 34 5.01 -15.65 -4.61
C ALA A 34 4.69 -15.56 -3.11
N ALA A 35 5.70 -15.72 -2.24
CA ALA A 35 5.53 -15.59 -0.80
C ALA A 35 5.10 -14.17 -0.39
N LEU A 36 5.75 -13.14 -0.93
CA LEU A 36 5.40 -11.74 -0.69
C LEU A 36 4.04 -11.38 -1.25
N GLY A 37 3.68 -11.88 -2.44
CA GLY A 37 2.34 -11.69 -3.01
C GLY A 37 1.24 -12.36 -2.17
N GLY A 38 1.46 -13.58 -1.69
CA GLY A 38 0.54 -14.25 -0.77
C GLY A 38 0.40 -13.51 0.55
N LEU A 39 1.53 -13.06 1.12
CA LEU A 39 1.55 -12.28 2.34
C LEU A 39 0.83 -10.93 2.19
N GLN A 40 1.06 -10.23 1.08
CA GLN A 40 0.34 -9.01 0.71
C GLN A 40 -1.17 -9.27 0.68
N GLY A 41 -1.61 -10.30 -0.05
CA GLY A 41 -3.03 -10.61 -0.19
C GLY A 41 -3.73 -10.85 1.15
N ILE A 42 -3.07 -11.55 2.09
CA ILE A 42 -3.59 -11.76 3.44
C ILE A 42 -3.55 -10.46 4.26
N ALA A 43 -2.42 -9.76 4.25
CA ALA A 43 -2.20 -8.58 5.07
C ALA A 43 -3.03 -7.38 4.61
N GLU A 44 -3.42 -7.31 3.34
CA GLU A 44 -4.31 -6.28 2.79
C GLU A 44 -5.71 -6.39 3.39
N LEU A 45 -6.18 -7.61 3.65
CA LEU A 45 -7.50 -7.87 4.25
C LEU A 45 -7.54 -7.63 5.76
N LEU A 46 -6.37 -7.64 6.41
CA LEU A 46 -6.24 -7.57 7.86
C LEU A 46 -5.70 -6.20 8.30
N PRO A 47 -6.03 -5.75 9.53
CA PRO A 47 -5.54 -4.47 10.05
C PRO A 47 -4.07 -4.56 10.54
N ILE A 48 -3.16 -5.16 9.75
CA ILE A 48 -1.79 -5.51 10.16
C ILE A 48 -0.67 -4.90 9.30
N SER A 49 -1.02 -4.02 8.36
CA SER A 49 -0.12 -3.30 7.42
C SER A 49 0.59 -4.23 6.44
N SER A 50 0.09 -4.26 5.20
CA SER A 50 0.66 -5.04 4.11
C SER A 50 2.04 -4.51 3.69
N SER A 51 2.19 -3.19 3.54
CA SER A 51 3.50 -2.54 3.29
C SER A 51 4.52 -2.79 4.41
N GLY A 52 4.07 -2.88 5.67
CA GLY A 52 4.90 -3.25 6.80
C GLY A 52 5.52 -4.63 6.64
N HIS A 53 4.71 -5.61 6.25
CA HIS A 53 5.16 -6.98 5.99
C HIS A 53 6.09 -7.07 4.77
N LEU A 54 5.79 -6.36 3.68
CA LEU A 54 6.67 -6.30 2.50
C LEU A 54 8.03 -5.68 2.79
N THR A 55 8.13 -4.79 3.78
CA THR A 55 9.40 -4.19 4.20
C THR A 55 10.14 -5.07 5.21
N LEU A 56 9.45 -5.52 6.25
CA LEU A 56 10.07 -6.17 7.40
C LEU A 56 10.45 -7.63 7.13
N VAL A 57 9.61 -8.41 6.44
CA VAL A 57 9.90 -9.84 6.21
C VAL A 57 11.18 -10.02 5.39
N PRO A 58 11.38 -9.32 4.26
CA PRO A 58 12.63 -9.39 3.53
C PRO A 58 13.84 -8.91 4.33
N ALA A 59 13.68 -7.85 5.13
CA ALA A 59 14.76 -7.31 5.95
C ALA A 59 15.20 -8.30 7.05
N LEU A 60 14.24 -8.97 7.71
CA LEU A 60 14.50 -9.94 8.76
C LEU A 60 15.09 -11.25 8.23
N LEU A 61 14.64 -11.69 7.06
CA LEU A 61 15.08 -12.95 6.45
C LEU A 61 16.30 -12.77 5.52
N GLY A 62 16.83 -11.55 5.39
CA GLY A 62 17.95 -11.25 4.51
C GLY A 62 17.64 -11.51 3.03
N TRP A 63 16.38 -11.33 2.60
CA TRP A 63 16.00 -11.58 1.22
C TRP A 63 16.49 -10.47 0.29
N PRO A 64 16.81 -10.79 -0.98
CA PRO A 64 17.31 -9.82 -1.96
C PRO A 64 16.40 -8.59 -2.12
N TYR A 65 15.09 -8.77 -1.92
CA TYR A 65 14.11 -7.69 -2.00
C TYR A 65 14.47 -6.48 -1.13
N ALA A 66 15.04 -6.67 0.07
CA ALA A 66 15.37 -5.57 0.97
C ALA A 66 16.46 -4.62 0.41
N GLY A 67 17.34 -5.14 -0.44
CA GLY A 67 18.43 -4.39 -1.08
C GLY A 67 18.15 -3.99 -2.53
N MET A 68 16.95 -4.25 -3.05
CA MET A 68 16.58 -3.86 -4.41
C MET A 68 16.43 -2.35 -4.53
N ASP A 69 16.60 -1.89 -5.77
CA ASP A 69 16.33 -0.52 -6.17
C ASP A 69 14.94 -0.06 -5.66
N PRO A 70 14.84 1.13 -5.03
CA PRO A 70 13.58 1.64 -4.50
C PRO A 70 12.44 1.74 -5.52
N GLU A 71 12.73 2.07 -6.78
CA GLU A 71 11.70 2.16 -7.82
C GLU A 71 11.17 0.76 -8.18
N LEU A 72 12.07 -0.23 -8.32
CA LEU A 72 11.65 -1.62 -8.55
C LEU A 72 10.81 -2.17 -7.40
N ARG A 73 11.17 -1.85 -6.14
CA ARG A 73 10.36 -2.23 -4.97
C ARG A 73 8.97 -1.59 -5.02
N LYS A 74 8.89 -0.29 -5.33
CA LYS A 74 7.62 0.44 -5.49
C LYS A 74 6.77 -0.17 -6.61
N SER A 75 7.35 -0.49 -7.76
CA SER A 75 6.63 -1.17 -8.85
C SER A 75 6.12 -2.55 -8.45
N PHE A 76 6.92 -3.33 -7.72
CA PHE A 76 6.47 -4.62 -7.19
C PHE A 76 5.32 -4.46 -6.20
N GLU A 77 5.43 -3.52 -5.25
CA GLU A 77 4.37 -3.19 -4.30
C GLU A 77 3.06 -2.82 -5.02
N VAL A 78 3.12 -1.96 -6.03
CA VAL A 78 1.95 -1.60 -6.86
C VAL A 78 1.34 -2.83 -7.53
N ALA A 79 2.17 -3.73 -8.09
CA ALA A 79 1.68 -4.93 -8.75
C ALA A 79 0.95 -5.90 -7.79
N VAL A 80 1.49 -6.11 -6.58
CA VAL A 80 0.83 -6.99 -5.60
C VAL A 80 -0.41 -6.35 -4.96
N HIS A 81 -0.47 -5.02 -4.84
CA HIS A 81 -1.70 -4.30 -4.49
C HIS A 81 -2.76 -4.46 -5.58
N ALA A 82 -2.40 -4.29 -6.85
CA ALA A 82 -3.32 -4.52 -7.96
C ALA A 82 -3.86 -5.96 -7.98
N GLY A 83 -3.02 -6.96 -7.71
CA GLY A 83 -3.45 -8.35 -7.55
C GLY A 83 -4.45 -8.53 -6.40
N SER A 84 -4.22 -7.87 -5.27
CA SER A 84 -5.12 -7.90 -4.11
C SER A 84 -6.45 -7.20 -4.40
N ALA A 85 -6.41 -6.06 -5.08
CA ALA A 85 -7.59 -5.32 -5.54
C ALA A 85 -8.43 -6.17 -6.49
N LEU A 86 -7.81 -6.84 -7.47
CA LEU A 86 -8.51 -7.77 -8.39
C LEU A 86 -9.17 -8.92 -7.64
N GLY A 87 -8.49 -9.50 -6.64
CA GLY A 87 -9.06 -10.53 -5.77
C GLY A 87 -10.29 -10.02 -5.01
N LEU A 88 -10.18 -8.82 -4.41
CA LEU A 88 -11.29 -8.16 -3.71
C LEU A 88 -12.48 -7.88 -4.65
N LEU A 89 -12.24 -7.32 -5.83
CA LEU A 89 -13.26 -7.06 -6.85
C LEU A 89 -13.99 -8.36 -7.25
N GLY A 90 -13.27 -9.47 -7.40
CA GLY A 90 -13.86 -10.78 -7.67
C GLY A 90 -14.82 -11.24 -6.56
N THR A 91 -14.43 -11.07 -5.29
CA THR A 91 -15.25 -11.45 -4.13
C THR A 91 -16.45 -10.52 -3.90
N LEU A 92 -16.28 -9.21 -4.13
CA LEU A 92 -17.27 -8.17 -3.86
C LEU A 92 -18.07 -7.75 -5.09
N ARG A 93 -17.96 -8.49 -6.19
CA ARG A 93 -18.63 -8.21 -7.47
C ARG A 93 -20.14 -7.94 -7.36
N ARG A 94 -20.83 -8.54 -6.37
CA ARG A 94 -22.27 -8.31 -6.15
C ARG A 94 -22.52 -6.95 -5.47
N ASP A 95 -21.76 -6.64 -4.42
CA ASP A 95 -21.82 -5.38 -3.68
C ASP A 95 -21.38 -4.19 -4.57
N MET A 96 -20.47 -4.42 -5.51
CA MET A 96 -20.06 -3.40 -6.47
C MET A 96 -21.13 -3.09 -7.51
N ARG A 97 -21.96 -4.07 -7.90
CA ARG A 97 -23.05 -3.82 -8.87
C ARG A 97 -24.11 -2.89 -8.28
N THR A 98 -24.41 -3.02 -6.99
CA THR A 98 -25.32 -2.09 -6.31
C THR A 98 -24.72 -0.68 -6.22
N VAL A 99 -23.40 -0.58 -6.05
CA VAL A 99 -22.69 0.71 -6.01
C VAL A 99 -22.69 1.41 -7.38
N VAL A 100 -22.36 0.66 -8.44
CA VAL A 100 -22.25 1.18 -9.81
C VAL A 100 -23.62 1.43 -10.44
N ALA A 101 -24.66 0.69 -10.06
CA ALA A 101 -26.02 0.89 -10.55
C ALA A 101 -26.66 2.22 -10.10
N GLY A 102 -25.97 3.01 -9.27
CA GLY A 102 -26.39 4.36 -8.93
C GLY A 102 -27.58 4.43 -7.97
N GLU A 103 -27.89 3.34 -7.25
CA GLU A 103 -28.91 3.31 -6.19
C GLU A 103 -28.48 4.08 -4.93
N HIS A 104 -27.51 4.99 -5.06
CA HIS A 104 -26.95 5.74 -3.94
C HIS A 104 -27.73 7.01 -3.67
N ARG A 105 -28.15 7.16 -2.42
CA ARG A 105 -28.70 8.42 -1.92
C ARG A 105 -27.57 9.46 -1.87
N ALA A 106 -27.87 10.73 -2.13
CA ALA A 106 -26.88 11.83 -2.12
C ALA A 106 -25.98 11.85 -0.86
N ASN A 107 -26.51 11.43 0.30
CA ASN A 107 -25.76 11.32 1.56
C ASN A 107 -24.62 10.30 1.52
N GLU A 108 -24.74 9.23 0.74
CA GLU A 108 -23.71 8.19 0.61
C GLU A 108 -22.53 8.69 -0.22
N ALA A 109 -22.80 9.45 -1.29
CA ALA A 109 -21.77 10.10 -2.10
C ALA A 109 -20.96 11.11 -1.28
N VAL A 110 -21.63 11.92 -0.45
CA VAL A 110 -20.95 12.86 0.46
C VAL A 110 -20.13 12.11 1.50
N GLY A 111 -20.65 11.03 2.08
CA GLY A 111 -19.89 10.18 3.00
C GLY A 111 -18.63 9.60 2.38
N ALA A 112 -18.73 9.06 1.15
CA ALA A 112 -17.57 8.54 0.41
C ALA A 112 -16.53 9.62 0.13
N ALA A 113 -16.97 10.81 -0.33
CA ALA A 113 -16.07 11.94 -0.58
C ALA A 113 -15.32 12.38 0.68
N LEU A 114 -15.99 12.41 1.83
CA LEU A 114 -15.38 12.79 3.12
C LEU A 114 -14.38 11.75 3.65
N VAL A 115 -14.54 10.48 3.28
CA VAL A 115 -13.53 9.45 3.56
C VAL A 115 -12.33 9.59 2.62
N LEU A 116 -12.58 9.86 1.34
CA LEU A 116 -11.55 9.92 0.30
C LEU A 116 -10.68 11.17 0.37
N ALA A 117 -11.32 12.34 0.44
CA ALA A 117 -10.66 13.63 0.25
C ALA A 117 -9.48 13.86 1.20
N PRO A 118 -9.57 13.58 2.52
CA PRO A 118 -8.44 13.83 3.42
C PRO A 118 -7.22 12.96 3.08
N SER A 119 -7.44 11.71 2.66
CA SER A 119 -6.33 10.80 2.30
C SER A 119 -5.66 11.22 0.99
N LEU A 120 -6.46 11.61 -0.01
CA LEU A 120 -5.95 12.11 -1.28
C LEU A 120 -5.15 13.41 -1.08
N LEU A 121 -5.69 14.36 -0.32
CA LEU A 121 -5.02 15.61 -0.01
C LEU A 121 -3.71 15.37 0.76
N ALA A 122 -3.72 14.48 1.76
CA ALA A 122 -2.52 14.13 2.49
C ALA A 122 -1.46 13.48 1.58
N GLY A 123 -1.86 12.57 0.69
CA GLY A 123 -0.95 11.98 -0.29
C GLY A 123 -0.30 13.04 -1.19
N LEU A 124 -1.11 13.92 -1.78
CA LEU A 124 -0.61 14.98 -2.67
C LEU A 124 0.35 15.95 -1.98
N LEU A 125 0.11 16.27 -0.71
CA LEU A 125 0.86 17.29 0.02
C LEU A 125 2.05 16.72 0.83
N LEU A 126 1.98 15.47 1.29
CA LEU A 126 2.88 14.93 2.32
C LEU A 126 3.59 13.62 1.92
N GLU A 127 3.26 12.97 0.80
CA GLU A 127 3.83 11.63 0.45
C GLU A 127 5.37 11.66 0.47
N ARG A 128 5.99 12.65 -0.18
CA ARG A 128 7.46 12.75 -0.26
C ARG A 128 8.10 12.88 1.11
N LEU A 129 7.56 13.79 1.94
CA LEU A 129 8.07 14.08 3.27
C LEU A 129 8.03 12.86 4.19
N VAL A 130 6.96 12.07 4.09
CA VAL A 130 6.72 10.90 4.94
C VAL A 130 7.56 9.71 4.47
N THR A 131 7.62 9.47 3.15
CA THR A 131 8.37 8.37 2.56
C THR A 131 9.88 8.52 2.81
N GLU A 132 10.42 9.74 2.67
CA GLU A 132 11.85 10.00 2.93
C GLU A 132 12.27 9.72 4.37
N ARG A 133 11.37 9.90 5.35
CA ARG A 133 11.69 9.79 6.78
C ARG A 133 11.36 8.44 7.41
N ALA A 134 10.39 7.71 6.87
CA ALA A 134 9.81 6.54 7.55
C ALA A 134 9.87 5.22 6.75
N SER A 135 10.31 5.21 5.49
CA SER A 135 10.30 3.99 4.65
C SER A 135 11.36 2.94 4.97
N GLY A 136 12.29 3.22 5.89
CA GLY A 136 13.27 2.22 6.34
C GLY A 136 12.66 1.19 7.30
N PRO A 137 13.24 -0.03 7.45
CA PRO A 137 12.70 -1.08 8.31
C PRO A 137 12.44 -0.65 9.76
N ARG A 138 13.31 0.19 10.34
CA ARG A 138 13.13 0.72 11.70
C ARG A 138 11.94 1.67 11.81
N GLY A 139 11.76 2.56 10.81
CA GLY A 139 10.65 3.50 10.76
C GLY A 139 9.32 2.78 10.61
N VAL A 140 9.26 1.84 9.67
CA VAL A 140 8.11 0.96 9.46
C VAL A 140 7.75 0.16 10.72
N ALA A 141 8.72 -0.47 11.37
CA ALA A 141 8.49 -1.21 12.61
C ALA A 141 7.92 -0.31 13.72
N GLY A 142 8.51 0.87 13.92
CA GLY A 142 8.04 1.84 14.91
C GLY A 142 6.62 2.33 14.63
N ALA A 143 6.32 2.64 13.38
CA ALA A 143 4.98 3.04 12.93
C ALA A 143 3.95 1.93 13.15
N GLN A 144 4.30 0.68 12.86
CA GLN A 144 3.42 -0.48 13.04
C GLN A 144 3.13 -0.74 14.53
N VAL A 145 4.14 -0.61 15.40
CA VAL A 145 3.96 -0.68 16.86
C VAL A 145 3.04 0.46 17.34
N ALA A 146 3.30 1.70 16.93
CA ALA A 146 2.48 2.85 17.30
C ALA A 146 1.02 2.69 16.85
N ALA A 147 0.80 2.22 15.62
CA ALA A 147 -0.53 1.94 15.10
C ALA A 147 -1.24 0.83 15.89
N GLY A 148 -0.55 -0.25 16.24
CA GLY A 148 -1.08 -1.33 17.08
C GLY A 148 -1.48 -0.84 18.48
N LEU A 149 -0.64 -0.01 19.11
CA LEU A 149 -0.95 0.61 20.40
C LEU A 149 -2.15 1.55 20.32
N ALA A 150 -2.23 2.38 19.27
CA ALA A 150 -3.37 3.27 19.03
C ALA A 150 -4.66 2.47 18.84
N MET A 151 -4.61 1.37 18.09
CA MET A 151 -5.74 0.46 17.90
C MET A 151 -6.18 -0.18 19.22
N ALA A 152 -5.24 -0.70 20.01
CA ALA A 152 -5.53 -1.27 21.33
C ALA A 152 -6.14 -0.22 22.29
N ALA A 153 -5.65 1.01 22.26
CA ALA A 153 -6.20 2.11 23.06
C ALA A 153 -7.62 2.50 22.62
N ALA A 154 -7.86 2.59 21.31
CA ALA A 154 -9.18 2.86 20.76
C ALA A 154 -10.18 1.75 21.11
N ASP A 155 -9.72 0.51 21.12
CA ASP A 155 -10.55 -0.65 21.34
C ASP A 155 -10.98 -0.86 22.81
N ARG A 156 -10.22 -0.30 23.77
CA ARG A 156 -10.62 -0.27 25.19
C ARG A 156 -11.74 0.73 25.50
N ARG A 157 -12.12 1.58 24.55
CA ARG A 157 -13.16 2.58 24.76
C ARG A 157 -14.56 1.91 24.72
N PRO A 158 -15.46 2.26 25.67
CA PRO A 158 -16.87 1.90 25.58
C PRO A 158 -17.47 2.30 24.24
N ALA A 159 -18.31 1.44 23.66
CA ALA A 159 -18.93 1.67 22.37
C ALA A 159 -20.34 1.06 22.34
N ALA A 160 -21.28 1.81 21.77
CA ALA A 160 -22.69 1.43 21.66
C ALA A 160 -23.29 1.83 20.30
N ARG A 161 -22.49 2.47 19.42
CA ARG A 161 -22.97 2.94 18.12
C ARG A 161 -22.94 1.80 17.12
N ARG A 162 -24.06 1.59 16.44
CA ARG A 162 -24.24 0.58 15.40
C ARG A 162 -23.95 1.16 14.02
N TYR A 163 -23.70 0.28 13.05
CA TYR A 163 -23.29 0.63 11.68
C TYR A 163 -24.19 1.70 11.02
N GLY A 164 -25.51 1.56 11.08
CA GLY A 164 -26.46 2.51 10.48
C GLY A 164 -26.61 3.86 11.18
N THR A 165 -25.82 4.13 12.22
CA THR A 165 -25.87 5.40 12.99
C THR A 165 -24.76 6.38 12.61
N ALA A 166 -24.01 6.09 11.54
CA ALA A 166 -22.94 6.93 11.05
C ALA A 166 -23.48 8.28 10.55
N ARG A 167 -22.83 9.36 11.00
CA ARG A 167 -23.12 10.74 10.63
C ARG A 167 -22.01 11.27 9.72
N THR A 168 -22.24 12.40 9.08
CA THR A 168 -21.27 13.08 8.21
C THR A 168 -19.90 13.28 8.89
N GLY A 169 -19.89 13.70 10.15
CA GLY A 169 -18.65 13.88 10.92
C GLY A 169 -17.88 12.58 11.20
N ASP A 170 -18.53 11.41 11.17
CA ASP A 170 -17.83 10.13 11.30
C ASP A 170 -17.08 9.78 10.02
N HIS A 171 -17.67 10.04 8.85
CA HIS A 171 -17.02 9.83 7.56
C HIS A 171 -15.76 10.69 7.43
N LEU A 172 -15.82 11.96 7.83
CA LEU A 172 -14.64 12.83 7.88
C LEU A 172 -13.58 12.30 8.86
N ALA A 173 -13.99 11.85 10.05
CA ALA A 173 -13.06 11.26 11.01
C ALA A 173 -12.38 9.99 10.47
N LEU A 174 -13.11 9.17 9.71
CA LEU A 174 -12.56 8.00 9.02
C LEU A 174 -11.57 8.41 7.92
N GLY A 175 -11.89 9.45 7.13
CA GLY A 175 -10.97 9.96 6.11
C GLY A 175 -9.68 10.53 6.71
N LEU A 176 -9.77 11.26 7.82
CA LEU A 176 -8.61 11.74 8.58
C LEU A 176 -7.79 10.59 9.15
N ALA A 177 -8.43 9.56 9.69
CA ALA A 177 -7.74 8.37 10.15
C ALA A 177 -7.07 7.61 8.99
N GLN A 178 -7.71 7.58 7.81
CA GLN A 178 -7.16 6.98 6.62
C GLN A 178 -5.93 7.75 6.09
N ALA A 179 -5.89 9.08 6.23
CA ALA A 179 -4.71 9.88 5.90
C ALA A 179 -3.47 9.48 6.72
N ALA A 180 -3.63 8.96 7.94
CA ALA A 180 -2.51 8.44 8.73
C ALA A 180 -1.86 7.20 8.10
N ALA A 181 -2.55 6.49 7.19
CA ALA A 181 -2.00 5.36 6.44
C ALA A 181 -0.97 5.77 5.38
N LEU A 182 -0.74 7.07 5.19
CA LEU A 182 0.38 7.57 4.39
C LEU A 182 1.73 7.22 5.02
N VAL A 183 1.78 7.00 6.33
CA VAL A 183 2.99 6.58 7.04
C VAL A 183 3.29 5.11 6.72
N PRO A 184 4.45 4.79 6.13
CA PRO A 184 4.88 3.41 5.89
C PRO A 184 4.78 2.56 7.15
N GLY A 185 4.15 1.38 7.07
CA GLY A 185 3.90 0.51 8.23
C GLY A 185 2.58 0.78 8.98
N VAL A 186 1.85 1.85 8.66
CA VAL A 186 0.48 2.05 9.17
C VAL A 186 -0.52 1.35 8.25
N SER A 187 -1.36 0.50 8.84
CA SER A 187 -2.44 -0.18 8.10
C SER A 187 -3.58 0.79 7.81
N ARG A 188 -4.04 0.87 6.56
CA ARG A 188 -5.23 1.65 6.17
C ARG A 188 -6.52 1.11 6.78
N ASN A 189 -6.72 -0.21 6.70
CA ASN A 189 -7.82 -0.89 7.38
C ASN A 189 -7.70 -0.73 8.90
N GLY A 190 -6.49 -0.83 9.44
CA GLY A 190 -6.25 -0.61 10.87
C GLY A 190 -6.55 0.84 11.31
N SER A 191 -6.17 1.84 10.53
CA SER A 191 -6.35 3.25 10.91
C SER A 191 -7.82 3.66 10.85
N THR A 192 -8.54 3.27 9.80
CA THR A 192 -10.00 3.51 9.68
C THR A 192 -10.79 2.75 10.75
N LEU A 193 -10.42 1.49 11.04
CA LEU A 193 -10.99 0.72 12.15
C LEU A 193 -10.77 1.42 13.49
N THR A 194 -9.53 1.89 13.74
CA THR A 194 -9.16 2.65 14.94
C THR A 194 -9.99 3.93 15.04
N GLY A 195 -10.10 4.69 13.95
CA GLY A 195 -10.95 5.88 13.86
C GLY A 195 -12.41 5.57 14.22
N ALA A 196 -12.99 4.53 13.64
CA ALA A 196 -14.36 4.11 13.95
C ALA A 196 -14.53 3.70 15.42
N ARG A 197 -13.57 2.97 16.01
CA ARG A 197 -13.59 2.63 17.45
C ARG A 197 -13.50 3.88 18.33
N LEU A 198 -12.66 4.86 17.97
CA LEU A 198 -12.59 6.16 18.66
C LEU A 198 -13.90 6.94 18.57
N ARG A 199 -14.65 6.77 17.48
CA ARG A 199 -16.01 7.30 17.26
C ARG A 199 -17.11 6.50 17.97
N ARG A 200 -16.74 5.54 18.82
CA ARG A 200 -17.62 4.75 19.72
C ARG A 200 -18.51 3.73 18.98
N PHE A 201 -18.12 3.31 17.79
CA PHE A 201 -18.77 2.20 17.09
C PHE A 201 -18.37 0.85 17.65
N GLU A 202 -19.33 -0.05 17.77
CA GLU A 202 -19.09 -1.44 18.15
C GLU A 202 -18.13 -2.12 17.17
N ARG A 203 -17.42 -3.18 17.59
CA ARG A 203 -16.38 -3.85 16.78
C ARG A 203 -16.89 -4.25 15.39
N GLN A 204 -18.06 -4.85 15.31
CA GLN A 204 -18.66 -5.27 14.05
C GLN A 204 -19.03 -4.07 13.15
N ALA A 205 -19.55 -3.00 13.74
CA ALA A 205 -19.88 -1.77 13.02
C ALA A 205 -18.61 -1.07 12.51
N ALA A 206 -17.58 -0.97 13.34
CA ALA A 206 -16.29 -0.40 12.98
C ALA A 206 -15.63 -1.18 11.83
N ALA A 207 -15.65 -2.52 11.87
CA ALA A 207 -15.10 -3.36 10.81
C ALA A 207 -15.89 -3.24 9.49
N ARG A 208 -17.20 -3.01 9.54
CA ARG A 208 -18.01 -2.73 8.33
C ARG A 208 -17.69 -1.37 7.74
N LEU A 209 -17.66 -0.31 8.56
CA LEU A 209 -17.33 1.06 8.13
C LEU A 209 -15.91 1.14 7.56
N SER A 210 -14.94 0.51 8.21
CA SER A 210 -13.54 0.45 7.75
C SER A 210 -13.40 -0.21 6.38
N ARG A 211 -14.05 -1.36 6.17
CA ARG A 211 -14.02 -2.04 4.86
C ARG A 211 -14.63 -1.18 3.75
N GLN A 212 -15.73 -0.49 4.02
CA GLN A 212 -16.32 0.42 3.04
C GLN A 212 -15.45 1.63 2.74
N ALA A 213 -14.77 2.16 3.75
CA ALA A 213 -13.83 3.25 3.59
C ALA A 213 -12.62 2.86 2.72
N ALA A 214 -12.16 1.62 2.83
CA ALA A 214 -10.99 1.13 2.13
C ALA A 214 -11.22 0.80 0.64
N LEU A 215 -12.44 0.37 0.27
CA LEU A 215 -12.77 -0.06 -1.10
C LEU A 215 -12.34 0.91 -2.21
N PRO A 216 -12.62 2.22 -2.14
CA PRO A 216 -12.30 3.14 -3.22
C PRO A 216 -10.83 3.57 -3.29
N VAL A 217 -9.94 3.07 -2.41
CA VAL A 217 -8.54 3.54 -2.29
C VAL A 217 -7.51 2.44 -2.54
N VAL A 218 -7.90 1.15 -2.59
CA VAL A 218 -6.95 0.00 -2.71
C VAL A 218 -5.98 0.19 -3.86
#